data_AF-A0A959X1G1-F1
#
_entry.id   AF-A0A959X1G1-F1
#
_cell.length_a   1.000
_cell.length_b   1.000
_cell.length_c   1.000
_cell.angle_alpha   90.00
_cell.angle_beta   90.00
_cell.angle_gamma   90.00
#
_symmetry.space_group_name_H-M   'P 1'
#
loop_
_entity.id
_entity.type
_entity.pdbx_description
1 polymer ?
#
loop_
_entity_poly.entity_id
_entity_poly.type
_entity_poly.pdbx_seq_one_letter_code
_entity_poly.pdbx_strand_id
1 'polypeptide(L)'
;MTVPRTTKELLPVSDLANSPEPEDIEFGPEVEITDGAENLQVEGAYGAAEIQVLEGLEAVRMRPGMYIGSTGERGLHHLVYEIVDNAVDEALAGYCDHVTVELLDGGGCRVTDNGRGIPVAIHPTEGVSSLTLVLTVLHAGGKFGNGGYKVSGGLHGVGSSVVNALSGRMIADVRRDGYHWRQSFTLGTPDAVVERLEATDETGTTITFFPSSEIFETTNFNYETLATRFREMAFLNKGLKIDIIDLRKNHVDEDGQPLRDEFKFDNGLVDYVRYLNGSRDVLTSIIDVEAHSAEIGMGLELAMQWNTGYSNSLHTFANTI
;
A
#
# COMPACT_ATOMS: atom_id res chain seq x y z
N MET A 1 10.26 48.72 -36.26
CA MET A 1 11.50 49.11 -35.54
C MET A 1 11.02 49.63 -34.19
N THR A 2 11.37 49.09 -33.02
CA THR A 2 12.63 48.50 -32.55
C THR A 2 12.33 47.69 -31.26
N VAL A 3 13.13 46.67 -30.97
CA VAL A 3 13.02 45.72 -29.84
C VAL A 3 13.42 46.35 -28.49
N PRO A 4 12.80 46.02 -27.34
CA PRO A 4 13.40 46.28 -26.03
C PRO A 4 14.25 45.09 -25.55
N ARG A 5 15.50 45.40 -25.15
CA ARG A 5 16.47 44.49 -24.54
C ARG A 5 16.12 44.24 -23.07
N THR A 6 16.27 42.99 -22.63
CA THR A 6 16.30 42.56 -21.24
C THR A 6 17.64 42.94 -20.57
N THR A 7 17.60 43.62 -19.43
CA THR A 7 18.75 43.76 -18.52
C THR A 7 18.72 42.63 -17.48
N LYS A 8 19.65 41.67 -17.63
CA LYS A 8 20.18 40.86 -16.54
C LYS A 8 21.13 41.78 -15.74
N GLU A 9 20.79 42.12 -14.51
CA GLU A 9 21.79 42.63 -13.57
C GLU A 9 22.63 41.45 -13.07
N LEU A 10 23.93 41.50 -13.36
CA LEU A 10 24.94 40.56 -12.85
C LEU A 10 25.39 41.06 -11.48
N LEU A 11 25.40 40.17 -10.49
CA LEU A 11 25.98 40.41 -9.17
C LEU A 11 27.51 40.66 -9.29
N PRO A 12 28.10 41.52 -8.44
CA PRO A 12 29.54 41.79 -8.46
C PRO A 12 30.36 40.58 -8.02
N VAL A 13 31.54 40.42 -8.65
CA VAL A 13 32.43 39.24 -8.61
C VAL A 13 33.12 39.04 -7.24
N SER A 14 32.84 39.85 -6.22
CA SER A 14 33.55 39.81 -4.93
C SER A 14 33.06 38.75 -3.93
N ASP A 15 31.95 38.04 -4.19
CA ASP A 15 31.36 37.08 -3.23
C ASP A 15 31.66 35.60 -3.53
N LEU A 16 32.58 35.30 -4.47
CA LEU A 16 32.94 33.92 -4.87
C LEU A 16 34.20 33.36 -4.18
N ALA A 17 34.64 33.93 -3.06
CA ALA A 17 35.94 33.62 -2.45
C ALA A 17 36.02 32.29 -1.65
N ASN A 18 35.15 31.31 -1.91
CA ASN A 18 35.25 29.99 -1.26
C ASN A 18 34.82 28.81 -2.15
N SER A 19 34.86 28.99 -3.46
CA SER A 19 34.74 27.87 -4.40
C SER A 19 36.10 27.16 -4.50
N PRO A 20 36.18 25.82 -4.38
CA PRO A 20 37.44 25.12 -4.64
C PRO A 20 37.94 25.45 -6.05
N GLU A 21 39.23 25.74 -6.16
CA GLU A 21 39.90 25.99 -7.44
C GLU A 21 39.77 24.71 -8.30
N PRO A 22 39.62 24.84 -9.63
CA PRO A 22 39.33 23.72 -10.53
C PRO A 22 40.41 22.62 -10.62
N GLU A 23 41.51 22.75 -9.87
CA GLU A 23 42.59 21.76 -9.78
C GLU A 23 42.33 20.65 -8.74
N ASP A 24 41.30 20.78 -7.89
CA ASP A 24 40.99 19.80 -6.82
C ASP A 24 39.87 18.80 -7.17
N ILE A 25 39.44 18.73 -8.43
CA ILE A 25 38.44 17.77 -8.89
C ILE A 25 39.16 16.53 -9.43
N GLU A 26 39.22 15.45 -8.65
CA GLU A 26 39.53 14.13 -9.18
C GLU A 26 38.39 13.70 -10.12
N PHE A 27 38.56 13.97 -11.41
CA PHE A 27 37.74 13.35 -12.43
C PHE A 27 37.99 11.84 -12.36
N GLY A 28 36.92 11.07 -12.19
CA GLY A 28 36.95 9.63 -12.43
C GLY A 28 37.49 9.33 -13.84
N PRO A 29 37.85 8.07 -14.14
CA PRO A 29 38.46 7.72 -15.41
C PRO A 29 37.68 8.32 -16.58
N GLU A 30 38.39 8.95 -17.51
CA GLU A 30 37.82 9.48 -18.75
C GLU A 30 37.10 8.34 -19.47
N VAL A 31 35.77 8.40 -19.53
CA VAL A 31 34.97 7.44 -20.29
C VAL A 31 34.90 7.98 -21.72
N GLU A 32 35.64 7.37 -22.64
CA GLU A 32 35.47 7.62 -24.07
C GLU A 32 34.06 7.21 -24.49
N ILE A 33 33.23 8.19 -24.82
CA ILE A 33 31.92 7.96 -25.45
C ILE A 33 32.17 7.84 -26.95
N THR A 34 32.13 6.62 -27.48
CA THR A 34 32.25 6.37 -28.91
C THR A 34 30.87 6.38 -29.57
N ASP A 35 30.72 7.01 -30.73
CA ASP A 35 29.48 7.04 -31.53
C ASP A 35 29.14 5.68 -32.20
N GLY A 36 29.87 4.61 -31.84
CA GLY A 36 29.76 3.30 -32.47
C GLY A 36 28.68 2.43 -31.83
N ALA A 37 27.56 2.23 -32.54
CA ALA A 37 26.59 1.16 -32.26
C ALA A 37 27.15 -0.26 -32.54
N GLU A 38 28.46 -0.43 -32.61
CA GLU A 38 29.15 -1.58 -33.21
C GLU A 38 29.13 -2.85 -32.34
N ASN A 39 28.53 -2.81 -31.15
CA ASN A 39 28.54 -3.95 -30.22
C ASN A 39 27.18 -4.30 -29.61
N LEU A 40 26.08 -3.96 -30.31
CA LEU A 40 24.70 -4.34 -29.90
C LEU A 40 24.23 -5.68 -30.48
N GLN A 41 25.00 -6.29 -31.40
CA GLN A 41 24.70 -7.63 -31.91
C GLN A 41 25.09 -8.68 -30.87
N VAL A 42 24.08 -9.36 -30.33
CA VAL A 42 24.27 -10.50 -29.43
C VAL A 42 24.63 -11.73 -30.25
N GLU A 43 25.78 -12.36 -29.97
CA GLU A 43 26.11 -13.67 -30.52
C GLU A 43 25.22 -14.75 -29.86
N GLY A 44 24.26 -15.27 -30.61
CA GLY A 44 23.34 -16.32 -30.15
C GLY A 44 22.23 -16.60 -31.15
N ALA A 45 21.66 -17.81 -31.08
CA ALA A 45 20.43 -18.11 -31.82
C ALA A 45 19.24 -17.56 -31.03
N TYR A 46 18.46 -16.66 -31.64
CA TYR A 46 17.16 -16.24 -31.10
C TYR A 46 16.06 -17.03 -31.81
N GLY A 47 15.58 -18.08 -31.15
CA GLY A 47 14.54 -18.98 -31.62
C GLY A 47 13.43 -19.15 -30.57
N ALA A 48 12.66 -20.23 -30.70
CA ALA A 48 11.52 -20.48 -29.82
C ALA A 48 11.93 -20.81 -28.37
N ALA A 49 13.14 -21.32 -28.14
CA ALA A 49 13.61 -21.75 -26.81
C ALA A 49 13.99 -20.56 -25.92
N GLU A 50 14.29 -19.40 -26.51
CA GLU A 50 14.62 -18.16 -25.80
C GLU A 50 13.37 -17.39 -25.36
N ILE A 51 12.18 -17.82 -25.79
CA ILE A 51 10.89 -17.27 -25.34
C ILE A 51 10.47 -17.97 -24.05
N GLN A 52 10.46 -17.22 -22.94
CA GLN A 52 10.04 -17.73 -21.64
C GLN A 52 8.64 -17.23 -21.29
N VAL A 53 7.81 -18.13 -20.73
CA VAL A 53 6.50 -17.81 -20.17
C VAL A 53 6.62 -17.92 -18.65
N LEU A 54 6.31 -16.84 -17.94
CA LEU A 54 6.27 -16.83 -16.48
C LEU A 54 4.85 -17.15 -16.03
N GLU A 55 4.67 -18.25 -15.30
CA GLU A 55 3.33 -18.72 -14.91
C GLU A 55 2.92 -18.17 -13.53
N GLY A 56 1.63 -17.80 -13.42
CA GLY A 56 1.02 -17.39 -12.15
C GLY A 56 1.80 -16.30 -11.42
N LEU A 57 2.18 -16.58 -10.17
CA LEU A 57 2.87 -15.63 -9.30
C LEU A 57 4.37 -15.49 -9.59
N GLU A 58 4.94 -16.30 -10.49
CA GLU A 58 6.34 -16.14 -10.91
C GLU A 58 6.59 -14.81 -11.60
N ALA A 59 5.66 -14.36 -12.44
CA ALA A 59 5.73 -13.07 -13.10
C ALA A 59 5.84 -11.91 -12.10
N VAL A 60 5.13 -12.01 -10.98
CA VAL A 60 5.15 -11.01 -9.89
C VAL A 60 6.54 -10.97 -9.23
N ARG A 61 7.12 -12.12 -8.90
CA ARG A 61 8.45 -12.21 -8.28
C ARG A 61 9.57 -11.74 -9.20
N MET A 62 9.46 -12.00 -10.49
CA MET A 62 10.47 -11.60 -11.48
C MET A 62 10.38 -10.12 -11.85
N ARG A 63 9.20 -9.50 -11.69
CA ARG A 63 8.94 -8.08 -12.04
C ARG A 63 8.13 -7.37 -10.95
N PRO A 64 8.58 -7.33 -9.68
CA PRO A 64 7.82 -6.79 -8.56
C PRO A 64 7.48 -5.32 -8.74
N GLY A 65 8.37 -4.53 -9.35
CA GLY A 65 8.14 -3.11 -9.62
C GLY A 65 6.90 -2.82 -10.47
N MET A 66 6.44 -3.76 -11.31
CA MET A 66 5.19 -3.60 -12.07
C MET A 66 3.95 -3.65 -11.17
N TYR A 67 4.02 -4.37 -10.04
CA TYR A 67 2.88 -4.61 -9.16
C TYR A 67 2.88 -3.72 -7.92
N ILE A 68 4.05 -3.46 -7.34
CA ILE A 68 4.21 -2.69 -6.09
C ILE A 68 5.08 -1.43 -6.26
N GLY A 69 5.42 -1.08 -7.50
CA GLY A 69 6.15 0.15 -7.87
C GLY A 69 7.66 0.13 -7.59
N SER A 70 8.13 -0.50 -6.51
CA SER A 70 9.55 -0.60 -6.15
C SER A 70 9.82 -1.74 -5.17
N THR A 71 11.05 -2.24 -5.10
CA THR A 71 11.52 -3.22 -4.08
C THR A 71 12.16 -2.59 -2.85
N GLY A 72 12.24 -1.26 -2.83
CA GLY A 72 12.63 -0.49 -1.65
C GLY A 72 11.48 -0.27 -0.67
N GLU A 73 11.72 0.59 0.32
CA GLU A 73 10.83 0.87 1.44
C GLU A 73 9.37 1.19 1.03
N ARG A 74 9.17 1.96 -0.04
CA ARG A 74 7.83 2.30 -0.51
C ARG A 74 7.01 1.07 -0.91
N GLY A 75 7.60 0.14 -1.65
CA GLY A 75 6.87 -1.07 -2.08
C GLY A 75 6.73 -2.09 -0.96
N LEU A 76 7.66 -2.10 -0.01
CA LEU A 76 7.51 -2.88 1.23
C LEU A 76 6.25 -2.45 1.99
N HIS A 77 6.08 -1.15 2.23
CA HIS A 77 4.88 -0.62 2.89
C HIS A 77 3.61 -0.82 2.06
N HIS A 78 3.73 -0.77 0.73
CA HIS A 78 2.62 -1.07 -0.19
C HIS A 78 2.03 -2.46 0.06
N LEU A 79 2.84 -3.46 0.45
CA LEU A 79 2.30 -4.77 0.83
C LEU A 79 1.32 -4.69 2.00
N VAL A 80 1.62 -3.84 3.00
CA VAL A 80 0.73 -3.64 4.15
C VAL A 80 -0.55 -2.93 3.70
N TYR A 81 -0.42 -1.90 2.86
CA TYR A 81 -1.57 -1.15 2.32
C TYR A 81 -2.54 -2.06 1.59
N GLU A 82 -2.06 -2.96 0.72
CA GLU A 82 -2.93 -3.89 -0.03
C GLU A 82 -3.76 -4.79 0.88
N ILE A 83 -3.22 -5.22 2.02
CA ILE A 83 -3.99 -6.05 2.98
C ILE A 83 -4.98 -5.19 3.75
N VAL A 84 -4.57 -4.00 4.21
CA VAL A 84 -5.46 -3.06 4.93
C VAL A 84 -6.59 -2.55 4.03
N ASP A 85 -6.32 -2.27 2.75
CA ASP A 85 -7.33 -1.85 1.78
C ASP A 85 -8.42 -2.91 1.59
N ASN A 86 -8.07 -4.20 1.66
CA ASN A 86 -9.07 -5.26 1.63
C ASN A 86 -9.95 -5.29 2.89
N ALA A 87 -9.41 -4.94 4.05
CA ALA A 87 -10.17 -4.79 5.29
C ALA A 87 -11.06 -3.52 5.26
N VAL A 88 -10.54 -2.41 4.73
CA VAL A 88 -11.30 -1.17 4.50
C VAL A 88 -12.47 -1.42 3.54
N ASP A 89 -12.29 -2.25 2.51
CA ASP A 89 -13.38 -2.62 1.61
C ASP A 89 -14.51 -3.40 2.33
N GLU A 90 -14.20 -4.20 3.37
CA GLU A 90 -15.22 -4.79 4.24
C GLU A 90 -15.95 -3.73 5.06
N ALA A 91 -15.25 -2.68 5.50
CA ALA A 91 -15.85 -1.55 6.23
C ALA A 91 -16.77 -0.72 5.32
N LEU A 92 -16.34 -0.42 4.09
CA LEU A 92 -17.17 0.25 3.07
C LEU A 92 -18.41 -0.57 2.71
N ALA A 93 -18.33 -1.91 2.80
CA ALA A 93 -19.46 -2.81 2.64
C ALA A 93 -20.36 -2.92 3.90
N GLY A 94 -19.95 -2.32 5.02
CA GLY A 94 -20.70 -2.29 6.28
C GLY A 94 -20.53 -3.51 7.18
N TYR A 95 -19.46 -4.29 6.99
CA TYR A 95 -19.22 -5.53 7.74
C TYR A 95 -18.02 -5.48 8.70
N CYS A 96 -17.13 -4.49 8.55
CA CYS A 96 -15.97 -4.31 9.42
C CYS A 96 -16.04 -2.94 10.10
N ASP A 97 -15.74 -2.90 11.40
CA ASP A 97 -15.62 -1.65 12.16
C ASP A 97 -14.26 -1.51 12.88
N HIS A 98 -13.42 -2.56 12.84
CA HIS A 98 -12.12 -2.57 13.48
C HIS A 98 -11.08 -3.34 12.65
N VAL A 99 -9.98 -2.66 12.35
CA VAL A 99 -8.75 -3.22 11.77
C VAL A 99 -7.60 -3.05 12.75
N THR A 100 -6.79 -4.09 12.94
CA THR A 100 -5.57 -4.06 13.74
C THR A 100 -4.37 -4.45 12.89
N VAL A 101 -3.35 -3.59 12.86
CA VAL A 101 -2.08 -3.81 12.16
C VAL A 101 -0.96 -3.98 13.19
N GLU A 102 -0.29 -5.12 13.18
CA GLU A 102 0.78 -5.45 14.12
C GLU A 102 2.09 -5.66 13.35
N LEU A 103 3.12 -4.88 13.69
CA LEU A 103 4.49 -5.10 13.20
C LEU A 103 5.17 -6.11 14.11
N LEU A 104 5.69 -7.19 13.54
CA LEU A 104 6.19 -8.34 14.26
C LEU A 104 7.72 -8.40 14.25
N ASP A 105 8.29 -9.02 15.29
CA ASP A 105 9.68 -9.47 15.26
C ASP A 105 9.97 -10.33 14.00
N GLY A 106 11.16 -10.19 13.44
CA GLY A 106 11.57 -10.91 12.23
C GLY A 106 11.07 -10.29 10.93
N GLY A 107 10.60 -9.03 10.96
CA GLY A 107 10.18 -8.29 9.76
C GLY A 107 8.80 -8.70 9.25
N GLY A 108 7.95 -9.28 10.11
CA GLY A 108 6.59 -9.66 9.75
C GLY A 108 5.59 -8.53 9.96
N CYS A 109 4.45 -8.61 9.28
CA CYS A 109 3.28 -7.79 9.55
C CYS A 109 2.06 -8.70 9.66
N ARG A 110 1.16 -8.38 10.61
CA ARG A 110 -0.14 -9.03 10.75
C ARG A 110 -1.24 -7.99 10.66
N VAL A 111 -2.20 -8.23 9.78
CA VAL A 111 -3.41 -7.40 9.68
C VAL A 111 -4.60 -8.28 10.03
N THR A 112 -5.42 -7.82 10.97
CA THR A 112 -6.65 -8.48 11.39
C THR A 112 -7.84 -7.54 11.20
N ASP A 113 -8.88 -8.03 10.54
CA ASP A 113 -10.18 -7.37 10.44
C ASP A 113 -11.28 -8.25 11.04
N ASN A 114 -12.39 -7.61 11.43
CA ASN A 114 -13.60 -8.29 11.88
C ASN A 114 -14.71 -8.33 10.81
N GLY A 115 -14.33 -8.30 9.52
CA GLY A 115 -15.25 -8.37 8.40
C GLY A 115 -15.89 -9.76 8.25
N ARG A 116 -16.42 -10.06 7.05
CA ARG A 116 -17.12 -11.33 6.77
C ARG A 116 -16.19 -12.55 6.70
N GLY A 117 -14.88 -12.34 6.58
CA GLY A 117 -13.91 -13.39 6.26
C GLY A 117 -13.91 -13.79 4.78
N ILE A 118 -12.72 -14.04 4.22
CA ILE A 118 -12.56 -14.54 2.84
C ILE A 118 -13.34 -15.86 2.67
N PRO A 119 -14.09 -16.07 1.57
CA PRO A 119 -14.77 -17.34 1.33
C PRO A 119 -13.82 -18.53 1.30
N VAL A 120 -14.18 -19.62 1.99
CA VAL A 120 -13.36 -20.84 2.11
C VAL A 120 -13.89 -22.04 1.32
N ALA A 121 -15.12 -21.94 0.82
CA ALA A 121 -15.74 -22.98 0.01
C ALA A 121 -14.94 -23.28 -1.26
N ILE A 122 -15.08 -24.49 -1.79
CA ILE A 122 -14.46 -24.86 -3.07
C ILE A 122 -15.07 -24.03 -4.20
N HIS A 123 -14.20 -23.37 -4.97
CA HIS A 123 -14.60 -22.61 -6.14
C HIS A 123 -15.12 -23.56 -7.23
N PRO A 124 -16.31 -23.31 -7.82
CA PRO A 124 -16.98 -24.29 -8.67
C PRO A 124 -16.22 -24.65 -9.95
N THR A 125 -15.41 -23.73 -10.49
CA THR A 125 -14.64 -23.96 -11.73
C THR A 125 -13.20 -24.37 -11.47
N GLU A 126 -12.57 -23.83 -10.42
CA GLU A 126 -11.12 -24.00 -10.17
C GLU A 126 -10.84 -25.24 -9.31
N GLY A 127 -11.85 -25.78 -8.62
CA GLY A 127 -11.70 -27.00 -7.83
C GLY A 127 -10.85 -26.85 -6.56
N VAL A 128 -10.38 -25.64 -6.26
CA VAL A 128 -9.65 -25.29 -5.03
C VAL A 128 -10.49 -24.38 -4.14
N SER A 129 -10.13 -24.23 -2.86
CA SER A 129 -10.80 -23.27 -1.98
C SER A 129 -10.72 -21.86 -2.55
N SER A 130 -11.80 -21.08 -2.43
CA SER A 130 -11.80 -19.66 -2.77
C SER A 130 -10.72 -18.87 -2.04
N LEU A 131 -10.35 -19.26 -0.80
CA LEU A 131 -9.23 -18.67 -0.07
C LEU A 131 -7.91 -18.91 -0.79
N THR A 132 -7.64 -20.15 -1.20
CA THR A 132 -6.45 -20.48 -1.98
C THR A 132 -6.45 -19.69 -3.28
N LEU A 133 -7.57 -19.67 -4.00
CA LEU A 133 -7.70 -19.03 -5.31
C LEU A 133 -7.33 -17.55 -5.29
N VAL A 134 -7.90 -16.76 -4.38
CA VAL A 134 -7.65 -15.30 -4.32
C VAL A 134 -6.23 -14.95 -3.83
N LEU A 135 -5.53 -15.90 -3.21
CA LEU A 135 -4.17 -15.73 -2.73
C LEU A 135 -3.10 -16.26 -3.71
N THR A 136 -3.47 -17.08 -4.70
CA THR A 136 -2.51 -17.69 -5.62
C THR A 136 -2.72 -17.34 -7.09
N VAL A 137 -3.85 -16.75 -7.46
CA VAL A 137 -4.19 -16.42 -8.86
C VAL A 137 -4.38 -14.92 -9.01
N LEU A 138 -3.62 -14.34 -9.94
CA LEU A 138 -3.81 -12.95 -10.35
C LEU A 138 -5.18 -12.77 -11.02
N HIS A 139 -5.81 -11.63 -10.79
CA HIS A 139 -7.13 -11.29 -11.31
C HIS A 139 -8.24 -12.23 -10.82
N ALA A 140 -8.11 -12.76 -9.61
CA ALA A 140 -9.15 -13.51 -8.91
C ALA A 140 -9.67 -12.71 -7.72
N GLY A 141 -10.99 -12.52 -7.64
CA GLY A 141 -11.59 -11.73 -6.56
C GLY A 141 -13.09 -11.46 -6.74
N GLY A 142 -13.75 -11.03 -5.66
CA GLY A 142 -15.18 -10.71 -5.65
C GLY A 142 -15.53 -9.28 -6.09
N LYS A 143 -14.54 -8.51 -6.56
CA LYS A 143 -14.63 -7.06 -6.85
C LYS A 143 -14.82 -6.73 -8.34
N PHE A 144 -15.03 -7.74 -9.20
CA PHE A 144 -15.20 -7.56 -10.65
C PHE A 144 -16.64 -7.32 -11.11
N GLY A 145 -17.61 -7.28 -10.20
CA GLY A 145 -19.02 -7.06 -10.52
C GLY A 145 -19.84 -6.62 -9.31
N ASN A 146 -21.14 -6.38 -9.51
CA ASN A 146 -22.03 -5.73 -8.54
C ASN A 146 -22.39 -6.58 -7.28
N GLY A 147 -21.80 -7.77 -7.11
CA GLY A 147 -22.28 -8.77 -6.13
C GLY A 147 -21.60 -8.75 -4.76
N GLY A 148 -20.30 -8.45 -4.69
CA GLY A 148 -19.50 -8.57 -3.46
C GLY A 148 -19.34 -7.27 -2.68
N TYR A 149 -19.17 -6.16 -3.41
CA TYR A 149 -18.91 -4.81 -2.90
C TYR A 149 -19.62 -3.81 -3.82
N LYS A 150 -20.33 -2.84 -3.25
CA LYS A 150 -20.98 -1.77 -4.03
C LYS A 150 -19.98 -0.69 -4.47
N VAL A 151 -19.01 -0.41 -3.60
CA VAL A 151 -17.87 0.48 -3.81
C VAL A 151 -16.67 -0.19 -3.13
N SER A 152 -15.52 -0.18 -3.79
CA SER A 152 -14.27 -0.70 -3.23
C SER A 152 -13.07 0.05 -3.82
N GLY A 153 -11.99 0.19 -3.05
CA GLY A 153 -10.70 0.65 -3.52
C GLY A 153 -10.02 -0.41 -4.39
N GLY A 154 -10.09 -1.68 -3.98
CA GLY A 154 -9.54 -2.80 -4.75
C GLY A 154 -10.38 -3.09 -6.01
N LEU A 155 -9.75 -3.08 -7.19
CA LEU A 155 -10.43 -3.33 -8.48
C LEU A 155 -9.72 -4.37 -9.36
N HIS A 156 -8.42 -4.58 -9.17
CA HIS A 156 -7.63 -5.42 -10.08
C HIS A 156 -7.65 -6.92 -9.74
N GLY A 157 -8.02 -7.26 -8.50
CA GLY A 157 -7.98 -8.63 -7.99
C GLY A 157 -6.57 -9.24 -7.95
N VAL A 158 -5.56 -8.42 -7.63
CA VAL A 158 -4.16 -8.86 -7.55
C VAL A 158 -3.50 -8.62 -6.18
N GLY A 159 -3.97 -7.63 -5.40
CA GLY A 159 -3.30 -7.16 -4.18
C GLY A 159 -2.81 -8.25 -3.23
N SER A 160 -3.73 -9.02 -2.64
CA SER A 160 -3.38 -10.09 -1.70
C SER A 160 -2.51 -11.19 -2.32
N SER A 161 -2.73 -11.53 -3.59
CA SER A 161 -1.90 -12.52 -4.30
C SER A 161 -0.48 -12.01 -4.60
N VAL A 162 -0.30 -10.70 -4.81
CA VAL A 162 1.00 -10.05 -4.94
C VAL A 162 1.72 -10.06 -3.58
N VAL A 163 1.03 -9.72 -2.49
CA VAL A 163 1.60 -9.83 -1.14
C VAL A 163 2.07 -11.25 -0.85
N ASN A 164 1.26 -12.25 -1.20
CA ASN A 164 1.62 -13.66 -1.05
C ASN A 164 2.86 -14.03 -1.90
N ALA A 165 2.88 -13.62 -3.16
CA ALA A 165 3.98 -13.89 -4.09
C ALA A 165 5.33 -13.34 -3.61
N LEU A 166 5.30 -12.14 -2.99
CA LEU A 166 6.49 -11.41 -2.55
C LEU A 166 6.86 -11.69 -1.08
N SER A 167 6.12 -12.57 -0.41
CA SER A 167 6.39 -12.98 0.96
C SER A 167 7.13 -14.31 0.99
N GLY A 168 8.23 -14.38 1.76
CA GLY A 168 8.90 -15.64 2.04
C GLY A 168 7.96 -16.61 2.77
N ARG A 169 7.08 -16.08 3.62
CA ARG A 169 6.01 -16.82 4.29
C ARG A 169 4.76 -15.96 4.43
N MET A 170 3.59 -16.54 4.18
CA MET A 170 2.29 -15.95 4.49
C MET A 170 1.39 -16.97 5.18
N ILE A 171 0.55 -16.52 6.12
CA ILE A 171 -0.45 -17.32 6.81
C ILE A 171 -1.76 -16.56 6.74
N ALA A 172 -2.80 -17.21 6.25
CA ALA A 172 -4.16 -16.70 6.24
C ALA A 172 -5.00 -17.48 7.26
N ASP A 173 -5.53 -16.76 8.24
CA ASP A 173 -6.47 -17.24 9.24
C ASP A 173 -7.82 -16.58 8.99
N VAL A 174 -8.86 -17.38 8.76
CA VAL A 174 -10.20 -16.90 8.44
C VAL A 174 -11.19 -17.48 9.45
N ARG A 175 -11.99 -16.62 10.09
CA ARG A 175 -13.14 -17.05 10.89
C ARG A 175 -14.38 -16.82 10.06
N ARG A 176 -15.05 -17.91 9.68
CA ARG A 176 -16.23 -17.88 8.80
C ARG A 176 -16.94 -19.24 8.83
N ASP A 177 -18.25 -19.23 8.60
CA ASP A 177 -19.08 -20.43 8.47
C ASP A 177 -19.00 -21.35 9.72
N GLY A 178 -18.85 -20.75 10.91
CA GLY A 178 -18.82 -21.43 12.21
C GLY A 178 -17.47 -22.04 12.61
N TYR A 179 -16.42 -21.81 11.83
CA TYR A 179 -15.09 -22.39 12.07
C TYR A 179 -13.97 -21.39 11.81
N HIS A 180 -12.83 -21.65 12.45
CA HIS A 180 -11.54 -21.09 12.10
C HIS A 180 -10.89 -21.93 10.99
N TRP A 181 -10.39 -21.28 9.96
CA TRP A 181 -9.74 -21.90 8.80
C TRP A 181 -8.35 -21.32 8.64
N ARG A 182 -7.36 -22.16 8.34
CA ARG A 182 -5.97 -21.75 8.17
C ARG A 182 -5.38 -22.29 6.88
N GLN A 183 -4.58 -21.46 6.22
CA GLN A 183 -3.68 -21.91 5.15
C GLN A 183 -2.37 -21.11 5.21
N SER A 184 -1.24 -21.79 5.04
CA SER A 184 0.07 -21.16 4.93
C SER A 184 0.65 -21.31 3.53
N PHE A 185 1.54 -20.39 3.18
CA PHE A 185 2.14 -20.27 1.88
C PHE A 185 3.62 -19.90 1.99
N THR A 186 4.42 -20.43 1.07
CA THR A 186 5.83 -20.10 0.88
C THR A 186 6.02 -19.55 -0.54
N LEU A 187 6.45 -18.29 -0.66
CA LEU A 187 6.64 -17.59 -1.95
C LEU A 187 5.42 -17.69 -2.89
N GLY A 188 4.22 -17.53 -2.34
CA GLY A 188 2.96 -17.62 -3.09
C GLY A 188 2.44 -19.05 -3.32
N THR A 189 3.20 -20.08 -2.95
CA THR A 189 2.79 -21.48 -3.12
C THR A 189 2.13 -21.99 -1.84
N PRO A 190 0.93 -22.60 -1.90
CA PRO A 190 0.32 -23.20 -0.72
C PRO A 190 1.18 -24.33 -0.14
N ASP A 191 1.42 -24.31 1.18
CA ASP A 191 2.16 -25.39 1.85
C ASP A 191 1.28 -26.63 2.03
N ALA A 192 -0.04 -26.43 2.13
CA ALA A 192 -1.05 -27.46 2.25
C ALA A 192 -2.41 -26.94 1.75
N VAL A 193 -3.41 -27.84 1.69
CA VAL A 193 -4.81 -27.44 1.50
C VAL A 193 -5.33 -26.69 2.74
N VAL A 194 -6.41 -25.94 2.58
CA VAL A 194 -7.04 -25.21 3.69
C VAL A 194 -7.43 -26.18 4.82
N GLU A 195 -6.94 -25.91 6.02
CA GLU A 195 -7.23 -26.67 7.23
C GLU A 195 -8.44 -26.06 7.95
N ARG A 196 -9.37 -26.92 8.37
CA ARG A 196 -10.45 -26.52 9.28
C ARG A 196 -10.03 -26.80 10.72
N LEU A 197 -10.01 -25.75 11.54
CA LEU A 197 -9.59 -25.77 12.93
C LEU A 197 -10.82 -25.78 13.87
N GLU A 198 -10.72 -25.12 15.02
CA GLU A 198 -11.78 -25.05 16.03
C GLU A 198 -13.06 -24.36 15.54
N ALA A 199 -14.18 -24.68 16.19
CA ALA A 199 -15.43 -23.95 16.00
C ALA A 199 -15.35 -22.56 16.63
N THR A 200 -15.98 -21.58 16.00
CA THR A 200 -16.03 -20.19 16.49
C THR A 200 -17.31 -19.51 16.00
N ASP A 201 -17.80 -18.55 16.78
CA ASP A 201 -18.90 -17.66 16.41
C ASP A 201 -18.39 -16.32 15.83
N GLU A 202 -17.07 -16.13 15.78
CA GLU A 202 -16.42 -14.93 15.24
C GLU A 202 -16.40 -14.93 13.71
N THR A 203 -16.25 -13.72 13.14
CA THR A 203 -15.96 -13.52 11.72
C THR A 203 -14.75 -12.63 11.53
N GLY A 204 -14.03 -12.81 10.42
CA GLY A 204 -12.93 -11.92 10.05
C GLY A 204 -11.80 -12.62 9.34
N THR A 205 -10.85 -11.82 8.87
CA THR A 205 -9.61 -12.31 8.26
C THR A 205 -8.41 -11.79 9.03
N THR A 206 -7.44 -12.67 9.27
CA THR A 206 -6.10 -12.30 9.73
C THR A 206 -5.10 -12.78 8.69
N ILE A 207 -4.34 -11.85 8.10
CA ILE A 207 -3.20 -12.17 7.23
C ILE A 207 -1.92 -11.84 7.98
N THR A 208 -1.07 -12.83 8.19
CA THR A 208 0.30 -12.63 8.69
C THR A 208 1.28 -12.92 7.57
N PHE A 209 2.15 -11.97 7.23
CA PHE A 209 3.12 -12.14 6.15
C PHE A 209 4.52 -11.66 6.53
N PHE A 210 5.53 -12.30 5.96
CA PHE A 210 6.94 -11.99 6.11
C PHE A 210 7.52 -11.74 4.72
N PRO A 211 7.76 -10.47 4.33
CA PRO A 211 8.33 -10.12 3.03
C PRO A 211 9.65 -10.85 2.77
N SER A 212 9.87 -11.30 1.54
CA SER A 212 11.09 -12.04 1.20
C SER A 212 12.30 -11.12 1.16
N SER A 213 13.32 -11.39 1.98
CA SER A 213 14.60 -10.68 1.96
C SER A 213 15.42 -10.95 0.69
N GLU A 214 15.03 -11.91 -0.13
CA GLU A 214 15.64 -12.14 -1.45
C GLU A 214 15.08 -11.20 -2.53
N ILE A 215 13.90 -10.62 -2.29
CA ILE A 215 13.20 -9.76 -3.24
C ILE A 215 13.32 -8.28 -2.83
N PHE A 216 13.18 -7.98 -1.54
CA PHE A 216 13.21 -6.62 -1.04
C PHE A 216 14.60 -6.19 -0.59
N GLU A 217 14.91 -4.92 -0.84
CA GLU A 217 16.16 -4.28 -0.38
C GLU A 217 16.17 -4.10 1.15
N THR A 218 14.97 -4.05 1.76
CA THR A 218 14.76 -3.99 3.20
C THR A 218 13.46 -4.71 3.55
N THR A 219 13.43 -5.36 4.71
CA THR A 219 12.22 -5.94 5.31
C THR A 219 11.83 -5.24 6.61
N ASN A 220 12.42 -4.07 6.88
CA ASN A 220 12.17 -3.29 8.08
C ASN A 220 11.06 -2.27 7.82
N PHE A 221 9.88 -2.50 8.42
CA PHE A 221 8.76 -1.56 8.35
C PHE A 221 9.04 -0.30 9.18
N ASN A 222 8.70 0.86 8.61
CA ASN A 222 8.71 2.15 9.28
C ASN A 222 7.34 2.41 9.92
N TYR A 223 7.32 2.50 11.25
CA TYR A 223 6.09 2.64 12.02
C TYR A 223 5.39 3.97 11.70
N GLU A 224 6.12 5.07 11.67
CA GLU A 224 5.60 6.42 11.48
C GLU A 224 4.96 6.61 10.09
N THR A 225 5.55 6.00 9.06
CA THR A 225 5.05 6.00 7.69
C THR A 225 3.70 5.30 7.62
N LEU A 226 3.61 4.09 8.21
CA LEU A 226 2.38 3.33 8.26
C LEU A 226 1.31 4.03 9.11
N ALA A 227 1.67 4.51 10.31
CA ALA A 227 0.78 5.24 11.19
C ALA A 227 0.20 6.50 10.52
N THR A 228 1.02 7.23 9.76
CA THR A 228 0.56 8.39 8.98
C THR A 228 -0.48 7.99 7.93
N ARG A 229 -0.23 6.92 7.17
CA ARG A 229 -1.18 6.44 6.16
C ARG A 229 -2.47 5.92 6.78
N PHE A 230 -2.39 5.19 7.90
CA PHE A 230 -3.58 4.65 8.57
C PHE A 230 -4.42 5.71 9.27
N ARG A 231 -3.79 6.78 9.77
CA ARG A 231 -4.52 7.97 10.22
C ARG A 231 -5.32 8.61 9.09
N GLU A 232 -4.70 8.77 7.91
CA GLU A 232 -5.39 9.26 6.72
C GLU A 232 -6.54 8.34 6.32
N MET A 233 -6.32 7.03 6.23
CA MET A 233 -7.38 6.06 5.93
C MET A 233 -8.55 6.13 6.92
N ALA A 234 -8.28 6.31 8.21
CA ALA A 234 -9.32 6.45 9.23
C ALA A 234 -10.14 7.74 9.06
N PHE A 235 -9.55 8.84 8.58
CA PHE A 235 -10.32 10.03 8.21
C PHE A 235 -11.23 9.78 7.00
N LEU A 236 -10.81 8.96 6.05
CA LEU A 236 -11.59 8.64 4.85
C LEU A 236 -12.73 7.64 5.11
N ASN A 237 -12.70 6.96 6.25
CA ASN A 237 -13.65 5.92 6.62
C ASN A 237 -14.32 6.24 7.96
N LYS A 238 -15.39 7.05 7.92
CA LYS A 238 -16.12 7.53 9.10
C LYS A 238 -16.45 6.37 10.06
N GLY A 239 -15.95 6.48 11.29
CA GLY A 239 -16.22 5.52 12.37
C GLY A 239 -15.44 4.21 12.31
N LEU A 240 -14.66 3.93 11.26
CA LEU A 240 -13.74 2.80 11.22
C LEU A 240 -12.59 3.02 12.21
N LYS A 241 -12.36 2.03 13.08
CA LYS A 241 -11.21 2.03 13.98
C LYS A 241 -10.03 1.30 13.34
N ILE A 242 -8.87 1.95 13.27
CA ILE A 242 -7.63 1.34 12.82
C ILE A 242 -6.58 1.48 13.92
N ASP A 243 -6.13 0.35 14.45
CA ASP A 243 -5.01 0.25 15.40
C ASP A 243 -3.72 -0.10 14.64
N ILE A 244 -2.61 0.57 14.96
CA ILE A 244 -1.26 0.11 14.61
C ILE A 244 -0.45 -0.13 15.89
N ILE A 245 0.20 -1.29 15.98
CA ILE A 245 0.96 -1.71 17.15
C ILE A 245 2.33 -2.24 16.70
N ASP A 246 3.41 -1.72 17.28
CA ASP A 246 4.76 -2.19 17.03
C ASP A 246 5.19 -3.20 18.10
N LEU A 247 5.06 -4.50 17.78
CA LEU A 247 5.42 -5.58 18.71
C LEU A 247 6.91 -5.97 18.64
N ARG A 248 7.74 -5.21 17.91
CA ARG A 248 9.18 -5.46 17.84
C ARG A 248 9.84 -5.11 19.18
N LYS A 249 10.72 -5.97 19.68
CA LYS A 249 11.29 -5.87 21.05
C LYS A 249 11.93 -4.53 21.44
N ASN A 250 12.45 -3.77 20.48
CA ASN A 250 13.14 -2.50 20.72
C ASN A 250 12.28 -1.27 20.36
N HIS A 251 11.00 -1.47 20.07
CA HIS A 251 10.08 -0.43 19.63
C HIS A 251 9.01 -0.23 20.71
N VAL A 252 9.44 0.40 21.80
CA VAL A 252 8.61 0.62 22.99
C VAL A 252 8.55 2.11 23.34
N ASP A 253 7.49 2.50 24.04
CA ASP A 253 7.32 3.83 24.63
C ASP A 253 8.19 4.02 25.90
N GLU A 254 8.03 5.18 26.54
CA GLU A 254 8.77 5.53 27.77
C GLU A 254 8.49 4.58 28.95
N ASP A 255 7.33 3.91 28.95
CA ASP A 255 6.90 2.95 29.98
C ASP A 255 7.29 1.49 29.61
N GLY A 256 7.98 1.30 28.50
CA GLY A 256 8.41 -0.01 28.01
C GLY A 256 7.28 -0.85 27.39
N GLN A 257 6.15 -0.24 27.04
CA GLN A 257 5.06 -0.89 26.30
C GLN A 257 5.26 -0.78 24.79
N PRO A 258 4.73 -1.73 23.98
CA PRO A 258 4.75 -1.61 22.53
C PRO A 258 4.22 -0.25 22.05
N LEU A 259 4.92 0.39 21.10
CA LEU A 259 4.39 1.60 20.47
C LEU A 259 3.03 1.30 19.85
N ARG A 260 2.07 2.19 20.07
CA ARG A 260 0.69 2.02 19.58
C ARG A 260 0.04 3.35 19.29
N ASP A 261 -0.68 3.40 18.19
CA ASP A 261 -1.63 4.46 17.86
C ASP A 261 -2.99 3.84 17.52
N GLU A 262 -4.05 4.50 17.97
CA GLU A 262 -5.44 4.18 17.65
C GLU A 262 -6.04 5.35 16.86
N PHE A 263 -6.60 5.06 15.69
CA PHE A 263 -7.26 6.06 14.85
C PHE A 263 -8.74 5.71 14.67
N LYS A 264 -9.61 6.65 15.05
CA LYS A 264 -11.03 6.60 14.75
C LYS A 264 -11.57 8.03 14.67
N PHE A 265 -12.18 8.38 13.54
CA PHE A 265 -12.70 9.71 13.29
C PHE A 265 -14.15 9.62 12.83
N ASP A 266 -15.07 10.19 13.62
CA ASP A 266 -16.50 10.08 13.36
C ASP A 266 -17.00 11.15 12.36
N ASN A 267 -16.27 12.26 12.17
CA ASN A 267 -16.68 13.34 11.24
C ASN A 267 -15.89 13.33 9.91
N GLY A 268 -15.12 12.29 9.64
CA GLY A 268 -14.46 12.07 8.34
C GLY A 268 -13.58 13.24 7.86
N LEU A 269 -13.83 13.75 6.65
CA LEU A 269 -13.04 14.82 6.04
C LEU A 269 -13.03 16.12 6.86
N VAL A 270 -14.05 16.37 7.68
CA VAL A 270 -14.07 17.51 8.59
C VAL A 270 -12.95 17.39 9.63
N ASP A 271 -12.78 16.20 10.22
CA ASP A 271 -11.69 15.94 11.16
C ASP A 271 -10.34 15.97 10.44
N TYR A 272 -10.29 15.56 9.16
CA TYR A 272 -9.05 15.65 8.37
C TYR A 272 -8.62 17.08 8.13
N VAL A 273 -9.54 17.97 7.74
CA VAL A 273 -9.22 19.40 7.54
C VAL A 273 -8.76 20.06 8.83
N ARG A 274 -9.37 19.71 9.98
CA ARG A 274 -8.89 20.16 11.31
C ARG A 274 -7.45 19.72 11.55
N TYR A 275 -7.16 18.45 11.26
CA TYR A 275 -5.82 17.89 11.40
C TYR A 275 -4.80 18.59 10.50
N LEU A 276 -5.12 18.80 9.22
CA LEU A 276 -4.23 19.47 8.25
C LEU A 276 -3.93 20.92 8.64
N ASN A 277 -4.90 21.64 9.20
CA ASN A 277 -4.67 23.00 9.69
C ASN A 277 -3.83 23.03 10.97
N GLY A 278 -3.91 22.00 11.82
CA GLY A 278 -3.11 21.89 13.03
C GLY A 278 -3.26 23.12 13.92
N SER A 279 -2.15 23.82 14.19
CA SER A 279 -2.10 25.03 15.00
C SER A 279 -2.20 26.34 14.21
N ARG A 280 -2.44 26.30 12.88
CA ARG A 280 -2.55 27.50 12.06
C ARG A 280 -3.82 28.29 12.38
N ASP A 281 -3.73 29.62 12.31
CA ASP A 281 -4.89 30.50 12.45
C ASP A 281 -5.84 30.34 11.25
N VAL A 282 -7.10 29.99 11.53
CA VAL A 282 -8.14 29.77 10.52
C VAL A 282 -8.99 31.02 10.30
N LEU A 283 -9.41 31.25 9.05
CA LEU A 283 -10.18 32.43 8.65
C LEU A 283 -11.68 32.17 8.53
N THR A 284 -12.06 30.90 8.42
CA THR A 284 -13.43 30.46 8.09
C THR A 284 -13.80 29.23 8.90
N SER A 285 -15.11 28.96 9.05
CA SER A 285 -15.56 27.63 9.45
C SER A 285 -15.28 26.62 8.34
N ILE A 286 -15.18 25.33 8.69
CA ILE A 286 -15.04 24.27 7.69
C ILE A 286 -16.31 24.23 6.84
N ILE A 287 -16.13 24.28 5.52
CA ILE A 287 -17.17 24.01 4.55
C ILE A 287 -17.15 22.51 4.30
N ASP A 288 -18.30 21.87 4.50
CA ASP A 288 -18.50 20.43 4.35
C ASP A 288 -19.69 20.19 3.41
N VAL A 289 -19.48 19.32 2.42
CA VAL A 289 -20.46 18.99 1.39
C VAL A 289 -20.41 17.49 1.14
N GLU A 290 -21.55 16.83 1.35
CA GLU A 290 -21.75 15.43 1.01
C GLU A 290 -22.92 15.30 0.04
N ALA A 291 -22.71 14.59 -1.06
CA ALA A 291 -23.72 14.33 -2.08
C ALA A 291 -23.61 12.90 -2.60
N HIS A 292 -24.74 12.24 -2.76
CA HIS A 292 -24.81 10.88 -3.31
C HIS A 292 -25.94 10.79 -4.34
N SER A 293 -25.66 10.17 -5.48
CA SER A 293 -26.66 9.86 -6.50
C SER A 293 -26.67 8.38 -6.79
N ALA A 294 -27.73 7.71 -6.33
CA ALA A 294 -27.94 6.28 -6.55
C ALA A 294 -28.22 5.95 -8.02
N GLU A 295 -28.77 6.90 -8.79
CA GLU A 295 -29.06 6.72 -10.22
C GLU A 295 -27.79 6.59 -11.05
N ILE A 296 -26.79 7.43 -10.78
CA ILE A 296 -25.49 7.39 -11.47
C ILE A 296 -24.45 6.55 -10.73
N GLY A 297 -24.75 6.10 -9.50
CA GLY A 297 -23.86 5.29 -8.67
C GLY A 297 -22.60 6.04 -8.20
N MET A 298 -22.67 7.35 -8.01
CA MET A 298 -21.52 8.17 -7.56
C MET A 298 -21.83 8.92 -6.28
N GLY A 299 -20.81 9.03 -5.42
CA GLY A 299 -20.77 9.91 -4.26
C GLY A 299 -19.67 10.95 -4.38
N LEU A 300 -19.86 12.09 -3.72
CA LEU A 300 -18.88 13.15 -3.55
C LEU A 300 -18.92 13.60 -2.10
N GLU A 301 -17.75 13.65 -1.46
CA GLU A 301 -17.56 14.29 -0.17
C GLU A 301 -16.43 15.33 -0.32
N LEU A 302 -16.62 16.51 0.24
CA LEU A 302 -15.66 17.60 0.20
C LEU A 302 -15.67 18.33 1.55
N ALA A 303 -14.49 18.49 2.14
CA ALA A 303 -14.28 19.42 3.24
C ALA A 303 -13.14 20.39 2.89
N MET A 304 -13.31 21.68 3.19
CA MET A 304 -12.29 22.70 2.95
C MET A 304 -12.35 23.86 3.94
N GLN A 305 -11.20 24.52 4.16
CA GLN A 305 -11.08 25.65 5.08
C GLN A 305 -9.89 26.55 4.69
N TRP A 306 -10.04 27.86 4.82
CA TRP A 306 -8.94 28.82 4.66
C TRP A 306 -8.23 29.09 5.98
N ASN A 307 -6.91 29.19 5.92
CA ASN A 307 -6.04 29.67 7.00
C ASN A 307 -5.26 30.91 6.56
N THR A 308 -4.52 31.53 7.47
CA THR A 308 -3.75 32.77 7.23
C THR A 308 -2.49 32.56 6.36
N GLY A 309 -2.14 31.31 6.04
CA GLY A 309 -0.98 30.98 5.22
C GLY A 309 -1.21 31.20 3.72
N TYR A 310 -0.10 31.18 2.96
CA TYR A 310 -0.10 31.35 1.51
C TYR A 310 0.11 30.03 0.73
N SER A 311 0.34 28.93 1.44
CA SER A 311 0.50 27.60 0.84
C SER A 311 -0.85 26.98 0.49
N ASN A 312 -0.94 26.39 -0.71
CA ASN A 312 -2.10 25.56 -1.10
C ASN A 312 -1.86 24.09 -0.72
N SER A 313 -2.89 23.44 -0.18
CA SER A 313 -2.92 22.00 0.10
C SER A 313 -4.21 21.43 -0.49
N LEU A 314 -4.09 20.62 -1.54
CA LEU A 314 -5.21 19.94 -2.18
C LEU A 314 -4.96 18.43 -2.13
N HIS A 315 -5.90 17.69 -1.56
CA HIS A 315 -5.85 16.24 -1.43
C HIS A 315 -7.09 15.66 -2.11
N THR A 316 -6.90 14.67 -2.97
CA THR A 316 -7.97 14.05 -3.76
C THR A 316 -7.90 12.55 -3.59
N PHE A 317 -9.06 11.93 -3.38
CA PHE A 317 -9.19 10.49 -3.14
C PHE A 317 -10.26 9.91 -4.03
N ALA A 318 -10.12 8.63 -4.36
CA ALA A 318 -11.17 7.85 -5.01
C ALA A 318 -11.30 6.51 -4.29
N ASN A 319 -12.49 6.19 -3.79
CA ASN A 319 -12.75 4.97 -3.01
C ASN A 319 -11.68 4.73 -1.92
N THR A 320 -11.41 5.78 -1.14
CA THR A 320 -10.46 5.80 -0.01
C THR A 320 -8.98 5.60 -0.37
N ILE A 321 -8.60 5.67 -1.65
CA ILE A 321 -7.21 5.60 -2.14
C ILE A 321 -6.65 7.00 -2.40
#